data_AF-A0A7E4V0W1-F1
#
_entry.id   AF-A0A7E4V0W1-F1
#
_cell.length_a   1.000
_cell.length_b   1.000
_cell.length_c   1.000
_cell.angle_alpha   90.00
_cell.angle_beta   90.00
_cell.angle_gamma   90.00
#
_symmetry.space_group_name_H-M   'P 1'
#
loop_
_entity.id
_entity.type
_entity.pdbx_description
1 polymer ?
#
loop_
_entity_poly.entity_id
_entity_poly.type
_entity_poly.pdbx_seq_one_letter_code
_entity_poly.pdbx_strand_id
1 'polypeptide(L)'
;MNAVEEDLLQRFKGRVFGRFRKLLTVSDPKYMMAVSRGCFTLKDAFVVDTFETASECIAYLRENKHPAQPFLAADSLTPKRRWIFRLGCMGPLFFVMS
;
A
#
# COMPACT_ATOMS: atom_id res chain seq x y z
N MET A 1 -2.36 7.58 -19.22
CA MET A 1 -2.87 6.37 -18.54
C MET A 1 -1.82 5.29 -18.70
N ASN A 2 -1.41 4.61 -17.63
CA ASN A 2 -0.27 3.69 -17.68
C ASN A 2 -0.74 2.35 -18.25
N ALA A 3 -0.47 2.07 -19.53
CA ALA A 3 -0.89 0.82 -20.18
C ALA A 3 -0.45 -0.44 -19.40
N VAL A 4 0.72 -0.37 -18.74
CA VAL A 4 1.26 -1.45 -17.89
C VAL A 4 0.37 -1.76 -16.68
N GLU A 5 -0.28 -0.74 -16.09
CA GLU A 5 -1.14 -0.93 -14.92
C GLU A 5 -2.45 -1.64 -15.31
N GLU A 6 -3.07 -1.25 -16.43
CA GLU A 6 -4.28 -1.90 -16.93
C GLU A 6 -4.02 -3.35 -17.32
N ASP A 7 -2.89 -3.61 -17.97
CA ASP A 7 -2.49 -4.95 -18.38
C ASP A 7 -2.23 -5.89 -17.18
N LEU A 8 -1.51 -5.40 -16.16
CA LEU A 8 -1.31 -6.14 -14.91
C LEU A 8 -2.63 -6.40 -14.16
N LEU A 9 -3.52 -5.40 -14.09
CA LEU A 9 -4.84 -5.54 -13.44
C LEU A 9 -5.76 -6.52 -14.18
N GLN A 10 -5.66 -6.57 -15.51
CA GLN A 10 -6.45 -7.47 -16.34
C GLN A 10 -5.94 -8.90 -16.26
N ARG A 11 -4.61 -9.09 -16.31
CA ARG A 11 -3.98 -10.41 -16.30
C ARG A 11 -4.00 -11.07 -14.93
N PHE A 12 -3.72 -10.30 -13.87
CA PHE A 12 -3.65 -10.78 -12.49
C PHE A 12 -4.83 -10.28 -11.65
N LYS A 13 -6.03 -10.32 -12.25
CA LYS A 13 -7.26 -9.82 -11.64
C LYS A 13 -7.51 -10.49 -10.29
N GLY A 14 -7.68 -9.68 -9.24
CA GLY A 14 -7.90 -10.16 -7.88
C GLY A 14 -6.63 -10.47 -7.08
N ARG A 15 -5.44 -10.45 -7.72
CA ARG A 15 -4.14 -10.60 -7.05
C ARG A 15 -3.33 -9.30 -7.04
N VAL A 16 -3.56 -8.43 -8.02
CA VAL A 16 -3.00 -7.08 -8.09
C VAL A 16 -4.11 -6.08 -7.74
N PHE A 17 -3.88 -5.27 -6.71
CA PHE A 17 -4.85 -4.26 -6.25
C PHE A 17 -4.67 -2.91 -6.95
N GLY A 18 -3.49 -2.66 -7.52
CA GLY A 18 -3.13 -1.44 -8.24
C GLY A 18 -2.04 -0.64 -7.53
N ARG A 19 -1.83 0.62 -7.93
CA ARG A 19 -0.80 1.47 -7.33
C ARG A 19 -1.16 1.95 -5.93
N PHE A 20 -0.18 1.95 -5.05
CA PHE A 20 -0.32 2.41 -3.66
C PHE A 20 -0.92 3.81 -3.55
N ARG A 21 -0.52 4.75 -4.41
CA ARG A 21 -1.08 6.11 -4.44
C ARG A 21 -2.59 6.15 -4.70
N LYS A 22 -3.14 5.24 -5.50
CA LYS A 22 -4.58 5.18 -5.80
C LYS A 22 -5.38 4.52 -4.67
N LEU A 23 -4.74 3.64 -3.90
CA LEU A 23 -5.35 2.92 -2.78
C LEU A 23 -5.40 3.77 -1.51
N LEU A 24 -4.52 4.77 -1.38
CA LEU A 24 -4.50 5.67 -0.24
C LEU A 24 -5.51 6.82 -0.39
N THR A 25 -6.46 6.87 0.53
CA THR A 25 -7.28 8.06 0.80
C THR A 25 -6.93 8.64 2.15
N VAL A 26 -6.62 9.93 2.19
CA VAL A 26 -6.35 10.64 3.44
C VAL A 26 -7.66 11.25 3.93
N SER A 27 -8.04 11.00 5.19
CA SER A 27 -9.29 11.51 5.77
C SER A 27 -9.34 13.04 5.84
N ASP A 28 -8.20 13.69 6.09
CA ASP A 28 -8.07 15.13 6.15
C ASP A 28 -6.95 15.60 5.21
N PRO A 29 -7.25 16.46 4.22
CA PRO A 29 -6.29 16.89 3.21
C PRO A 29 -5.06 17.59 3.80
N LYS A 30 -5.14 18.14 5.03
CA LYS A 30 -4.00 18.78 5.69
C LYS A 30 -2.82 17.82 5.95
N TYR A 31 -3.11 16.52 6.09
CA TYR A 31 -2.07 15.50 6.29
C TYR A 31 -1.53 14.91 4.99
N MET A 32 -2.07 15.30 3.84
CA MET A 32 -1.67 14.74 2.55
C MET A 32 -0.18 14.92 2.29
N MET A 33 0.41 16.07 2.64
CA MET A 33 1.85 16.29 2.53
C MET A 33 2.68 15.39 3.45
N ALA A 34 2.23 15.17 4.68
CA ALA A 34 2.91 14.30 5.64
C ALA A 34 2.90 12.84 5.19
N VAL A 35 1.73 12.33 4.76
CA VAL A 35 1.57 10.98 4.22
C VAL A 35 2.39 10.81 2.93
N SER A 36 2.35 11.82 2.06
CA SER A 36 3.13 11.88 0.83
C SER A 36 4.64 11.82 1.10
N ARG A 37 5.14 12.46 2.14
CA ARG A 37 6.56 12.35 2.53
C ARG A 37 6.89 11.00 3.17
N GLY A 38 6.06 10.51 4.09
CA GLY A 38 6.30 9.24 4.79
C GLY A 38 6.29 8.02 3.87
N CYS A 39 5.42 8.01 2.86
CA CYS A 39 5.27 6.91 1.91
C CYS A 39 5.95 7.16 0.56
N PHE A 40 6.88 8.13 0.47
CA PHE A 40 7.41 8.61 -0.81
C PHE A 40 7.95 7.49 -1.70
N THR A 41 8.68 6.54 -1.13
CA THR A 41 9.27 5.38 -1.84
C THR A 41 8.23 4.34 -2.28
N LEU A 42 7.06 4.31 -1.65
CA LEU A 42 6.00 3.33 -1.90
C LEU A 42 4.92 3.87 -2.84
N LYS A 43 4.88 5.17 -3.15
CA LYS A 43 3.80 5.78 -3.94
C LYS A 43 3.57 5.14 -5.29
N ASP A 44 4.66 4.80 -5.97
CA ASP A 44 4.64 4.18 -7.30
C ASP A 44 4.69 2.64 -7.24
N ALA A 45 4.68 2.06 -6.04
CA ALA A 45 4.65 0.61 -5.87
C ALA A 45 3.27 0.04 -6.20
N PHE A 46 3.26 -1.11 -6.87
CA PHE A 46 2.07 -1.93 -7.06
C PHE A 46 1.84 -2.79 -5.83
N VAL A 47 0.62 -2.76 -5.31
CA VAL A 47 0.22 -3.61 -4.19
C VAL A 47 -0.31 -4.92 -4.75
N VAL A 48 0.24 -6.02 -4.25
CA VAL A 48 -0.10 -7.39 -4.63
C VAL A 48 -0.35 -8.23 -3.40
N ASP A 49 -1.05 -9.34 -3.56
CA ASP A 49 -1.47 -10.21 -2.46
C ASP A 49 -0.26 -10.93 -1.81
N THR A 50 0.46 -11.75 -2.58
CA THR A 50 1.56 -12.58 -2.08
C THR A 50 2.90 -12.26 -2.74
N PHE A 51 3.99 -12.70 -2.11
CA PHE A 51 5.34 -12.57 -2.70
C PHE A 51 5.47 -13.31 -4.04
N GLU A 52 4.81 -14.46 -4.17
CA GLU A 52 4.80 -15.25 -5.41
C GLU A 52 4.18 -14.44 -6.56
N THR A 53 3.05 -13.78 -6.32
CA THR A 53 2.40 -12.94 -7.33
C THR A 53 3.27 -11.74 -7.74
N ALA A 54 4.04 -11.18 -6.80
CA ALA A 54 5.03 -10.15 -7.11
C ALA A 54 6.10 -10.68 -8.07
N SER A 55 6.61 -11.90 -7.81
CA SER A 55 7.62 -12.53 -8.66
C SER A 55 7.11 -12.84 -10.07
N GLU A 56 5.86 -13.31 -10.19
CA GLU A 56 5.20 -13.55 -11.48
C GLU A 56 5.03 -12.24 -12.27
N CYS A 57 4.60 -11.16 -11.61
CA CYS A 57 4.47 -9.85 -12.23
C CYS A 57 5.82 -9.31 -12.72
N ILE A 58 6.90 -9.51 -11.94
CA ILE A 58 8.25 -9.09 -12.34
C ILE A 58 8.73 -9.88 -13.57
N ALA A 59 8.51 -11.20 -13.59
CA ALA A 59 8.86 -12.03 -14.74
C ALA A 59 8.09 -11.57 -16.00
N TYR A 60 6.78 -11.36 -15.87
CA TYR A 60 5.93 -10.85 -16.95
C TYR A 60 6.41 -9.50 -17.50
N LEU A 61 6.76 -8.56 -16.63
CA LEU A 61 7.28 -7.24 -17.06
C LEU A 61 8.61 -7.38 -17.82
N ARG A 62 9.48 -8.31 -17.40
CA ARG A 62 10.74 -8.57 -18.09
C ARG A 62 10.53 -9.17 -19.48
N GLU A 63 9.62 -10.15 -19.59
CA GLU A 63 9.28 -10.80 -20.87
C GLU A 63 8.72 -9.81 -21.89
N ASN A 64 7.85 -8.90 -21.44
CA ASN A 64 7.22 -7.88 -22.28
C ASN A 64 8.07 -6.61 -22.46
N LYS A 65 9.34 -6.62 -22.01
CA LYS A 65 10.28 -5.48 -22.08
C LYS A 65 9.74 -4.19 -21.45
N HIS A 66 8.89 -4.33 -20.44
CA HIS A 66 8.41 -3.20 -19.65
C HIS A 66 9.46 -2.76 -18.63
N PRO A 67 9.46 -1.48 -18.22
CA PRO A 67 10.36 -0.99 -17.19
C PRO A 67 10.09 -1.72 -15.86
N ALA A 68 11.15 -1.96 -15.09
CA ALA A 68 11.03 -2.49 -13.75
C ALA A 68 10.14 -1.57 -12.90
N GLN A 69 9.24 -2.16 -12.12
CA GLN A 69 8.34 -1.45 -11.21
C GLN A 69 8.53 -1.98 -9.78
N PRO A 70 8.38 -1.14 -8.75
CA PRO A 70 8.37 -1.61 -7.37
C PRO A 70 7.05 -2.34 -7.06
N PHE A 71 7.16 -3.43 -6.30
CA PHE A 71 6.01 -4.22 -5.83
C PHE A 71 6.01 -4.34 -4.31
N LEU A 72 4.82 -4.33 -3.72
CA LEU A 72 4.58 -4.49 -2.30
C LEU A 72 3.63 -5.68 -2.11
N ALA A 73 4.18 -6.78 -1.58
CA ALA A 73 3.40 -7.97 -1.26
C ALA A 73 2.76 -7.84 0.13
N ALA A 74 1.43 -7.93 0.20
CA ALA A 74 0.66 -7.77 1.42
C ALA A 74 1.02 -8.83 2.47
N ASP A 75 1.25 -10.06 2.04
CA ASP A 75 1.62 -11.18 2.95
C ASP A 75 2.99 -10.98 3.62
N SER A 76 3.90 -10.25 2.96
CA SER A 76 5.23 -9.95 3.52
C SER A 76 5.21 -8.85 4.58
N LEU A 77 4.10 -8.10 4.67
CA LEU A 77 3.91 -7.04 5.66
C LEU A 77 3.59 -7.67 7.01
N THR A 78 4.63 -8.11 7.72
CA THR A 78 4.50 -8.41 9.15
C THR A 78 4.39 -7.10 9.92
N PRO A 79 3.22 -6.76 10.50
CA PRO A 79 3.16 -5.60 11.38
C PRO A 79 4.07 -5.90 12.57
N LYS A 80 5.12 -5.08 12.75
CA LYS A 80 5.84 -5.03 14.03
C LYS A 80 4.82 -4.59 15.08
N ARG A 81 4.17 -5.55 15.74
CA ARG A 81 3.36 -5.36 16.95
C ARG A 81 4.30 -4.99 18.10
N ARG A 82 4.93 -3.83 18.01
CA ARG A 82 5.79 -3.31 19.06
C ARG A 82 5.79 -1.80 18.99
N TRP A 83 4.64 -1.20 19.32
CA TRP A 83 4.53 0.01 20.14
C TRP A 83 3.15 -0.01 20.80
N ILE A 84 3.09 -0.59 21.99
CA ILE A 84 2.10 -0.19 22.98
C ILE A 84 2.39 1.30 23.22
N PHE A 85 1.60 2.19 22.62
CA PHE A 85 1.47 3.54 23.15
C PHE A 85 0.77 3.37 24.50
N ARG A 86 1.57 3.12 25.53
CA ARG A 86 1.17 3.35 26.91
C ARG A 86 1.10 4.86 27.02
N LEU A 87 -0.02 5.44 26.59
CA LEU A 87 -0.48 6.75 27.04
C LEU A 87 -0.73 6.60 28.54
N GLY A 88 0.36 6.59 29.30
CA GLY A 88 0.33 6.87 30.72
C GLY A 88 -0.02 8.34 30.87
N CYS A 89 -1.09 8.58 31.61
CA CYS A 89 -1.44 9.85 32.25
C CYS A 89 -2.10 10.91 31.34
N MET A 90 -3.44 10.94 31.31
CA MET A 90 -4.26 11.90 32.09
C MET A 90 -5.72 11.89 31.61
N GLY A 91 -6.64 11.54 32.51
CA GLY A 91 -8.04 11.99 32.49
C GLY A 91 -9.09 11.02 31.93
N PRO A 92 -10.04 10.52 32.74
CA PRO A 92 -11.27 9.93 32.23
C PRO A 92 -12.22 11.05 31.82
N LEU A 93 -12.35 11.33 30.51
CA LEU A 93 -13.54 12.01 30.02
C LEU A 93 -14.63 10.96 29.82
N PHE A 94 -15.58 11.00 30.76
CA PHE A 94 -16.87 10.33 30.71
C PHE A 94 -17.50 10.45 29.32
N PHE A 95 -17.71 9.32 28.65
CA PHE A 95 -18.72 9.19 27.60
C PHE A 95 -19.99 8.69 28.28
N VAL A 96 -20.87 9.61 28.69
CA VAL A 96 -22.26 9.29 29.04
C VAL A 96 -23.03 9.29 27.73
N MET A 97 -23.48 8.10 27.30
CA MET A 97 -24.60 7.96 26.38
C MET A 97 -25.88 8.02 27.21
N SER A 98 -26.69 9.05 26.98
CA SER A 98 -28.15 8.99 27.13
C SER A 98 -28.80 9.99 26.19
#